data_AF-A0A9E3MT51-F1
#
_entry.id   AF-A0A9E3MT51-F1
#
_cell.length_a   1.000
_cell.length_b   1.000
_cell.length_c   1.000
_cell.angle_alpha   90.00
_cell.angle_beta   90.00
_cell.angle_gamma   90.00
#
_symmetry.space_group_name_H-M   'P 1'
#
loop_
_entity.id
_entity.type
_entity.pdbx_description
1 polymer ?
#
loop_
_entity_poly.entity_id
_entity_poly.type
_entity_poly.pdbx_seq_one_letter_code
_entity_poly.pdbx_strand_id
1 'polypeptide(L)'
;MKVAVFGPARRVGVVHKGSVVDINAAYAKYLAETSSAARPLAEAAAAVPAQLNAFIEEGARALDGARAALEYLLDQAQDVRGVTGEQLWFGLDETRLHAPIEGQSRILCALANFADHMQSAAENSHGEDTEATINRLLAGGPKFFVKD
;
A
#
# COMPACT_ATOMS: atom_id res chain seq x y z
N MET A 1 -5.06 6.05 6.76
CA MET A 1 -3.85 5.19 6.86
C MET A 1 -3.36 4.89 5.46
N LYS A 2 -2.06 5.02 5.17
CA LYS A 2 -1.46 4.70 3.87
C LYS A 2 -0.61 3.43 4.01
N VAL A 3 -0.99 2.35 3.35
CA VAL A 3 -0.28 1.06 3.41
C VAL A 3 0.72 0.97 2.26
N ALA A 4 1.89 0.39 2.52
CA ALA A 4 2.94 0.15 1.53
C ALA A 4 3.58 -1.22 1.75
N VAL A 5 4.23 -1.74 0.70
CA VAL A 5 5.14 -2.89 0.80
C VAL A 5 6.55 -2.36 0.73
N PHE A 6 7.38 -2.68 1.74
CA PHE A 6 8.66 -2.02 1.91
C PHE A 6 9.81 -2.99 2.26
N GLY A 7 11.02 -2.53 1.99
CA GLY A 7 12.26 -3.19 2.44
C GLY A 7 12.57 -4.50 1.71
N PRO A 8 13.68 -5.16 2.04
CA PRO A 8 14.13 -6.38 1.36
C PRO A 8 13.20 -7.58 1.61
N ALA A 9 12.58 -7.64 2.78
CA ALA A 9 11.63 -8.70 3.16
C ALA A 9 10.20 -8.45 2.67
N ARG A 10 9.97 -7.33 1.94
CA ARG A 10 8.69 -6.96 1.33
C ARG A 10 7.53 -7.03 2.32
N ARG A 11 7.73 -6.40 3.47
CA ARG A 11 6.77 -6.43 4.57
C ARG A 11 5.73 -5.33 4.40
N VAL A 12 4.56 -5.53 5.00
CA VAL A 12 3.51 -4.51 5.11
C VAL A 12 4.00 -3.44 6.07
N GLY A 13 3.97 -2.19 5.59
CA GLY A 13 4.25 -1.02 6.40
C GLY A 13 3.18 0.04 6.26
N VAL A 14 3.14 0.95 7.23
CA VAL A 14 2.28 2.13 7.19
C VAL A 14 3.12 3.38 7.03
N VAL A 15 2.80 4.19 6.02
CA VAL A 15 3.49 5.44 5.74
C VAL A 15 2.97 6.53 6.68
N HIS A 16 3.86 7.14 7.45
CA HIS A 16 3.59 8.25 8.36
C HIS A 16 4.71 9.29 8.32
N LYS A 17 4.38 10.54 7.98
CA LYS A 17 5.29 11.71 8.01
C LYS A 17 6.72 11.43 7.48
N GLY A 18 6.84 10.93 6.25
CA GLY A 18 8.15 10.67 5.64
C GLY A 18 8.86 9.42 6.18
N SER A 19 8.17 8.58 6.95
CA SER A 19 8.65 7.27 7.40
C SER A 19 7.69 6.16 6.99
N VAL A 20 8.19 4.93 7.00
CA VAL A 20 7.43 3.69 6.91
C VAL A 20 7.60 2.93 8.22
N VAL A 21 6.49 2.53 8.83
CA VAL A 21 6.48 1.74 10.07
C VAL A 21 6.20 0.28 9.75
N ASP A 22 7.03 -0.66 10.21
CA ASP A 22 6.74 -2.11 10.14
C ASP A 22 5.53 -2.43 11.01
N ILE A 23 4.37 -2.65 10.38
CA ILE A 23 3.13 -2.65 11.14
C ILE A 23 2.87 -3.95 11.91
N ASN A 24 3.40 -5.07 11.41
CA ASN A 24 3.34 -6.34 12.11
C ASN A 24 4.21 -6.30 13.38
N ALA A 25 5.45 -5.82 13.27
CA ALA A 25 6.35 -5.69 14.40
C ALA A 25 5.84 -4.63 15.41
N ALA A 26 5.28 -3.52 14.92
CA ALA A 26 4.61 -2.52 15.75
C ALA A 26 3.43 -3.11 16.53
N TYR A 27 2.60 -3.93 15.88
CA TYR A 27 1.47 -4.57 16.56
C TYR A 27 1.94 -5.61 17.58
N ALA A 28 3.02 -6.35 17.32
CA ALA A 28 3.62 -7.21 18.32
C ALA A 28 4.11 -6.42 19.55
N LYS A 29 4.73 -5.25 19.36
CA LYS A 29 5.11 -4.36 20.47
C LYS A 29 3.88 -3.88 21.24
N TYR A 30 2.85 -3.41 20.53
CA TYR A 30 1.59 -3.00 21.13
C TYR A 30 0.99 -4.11 22.01
N LEU A 31 0.94 -5.35 21.52
CA LEU A 31 0.46 -6.48 22.31
C LEU A 31 1.35 -6.75 23.53
N ALA A 32 2.67 -6.71 23.37
CA ALA A 32 3.61 -6.98 24.46
C ALA A 32 3.53 -5.95 25.60
N GLU A 33 3.19 -4.69 25.27
CA GLU A 33 3.26 -3.58 26.22
C GLU A 33 1.89 -3.14 26.76
N THR A 34 0.79 -3.44 26.04
CA THR A 34 -0.57 -3.03 26.46
C THR A 34 -1.47 -4.20 26.87
N SER A 35 -1.04 -5.44 26.62
CA SER A 35 -1.83 -6.63 26.91
C SER A 35 -1.00 -7.70 27.63
N SER A 36 -1.68 -8.70 28.21
CA SER A 36 -1.03 -9.87 28.81
C SER A 36 -0.71 -10.95 27.78
N ALA A 37 -0.47 -10.58 26.51
CA ALA A 37 -0.20 -11.51 25.42
C ALA A 37 1.00 -12.40 25.75
N ALA A 38 0.77 -13.71 25.82
CA ALA A 38 1.83 -14.67 26.12
C ALA A 38 2.80 -14.84 24.94
N ARG A 39 2.32 -14.61 23.71
CA ARG A 39 3.09 -14.79 22.48
C ARG A 39 2.86 -13.65 21.48
N PRO A 40 3.25 -12.41 21.82
CA PRO A 40 2.92 -11.21 21.04
C PRO A 40 3.33 -11.30 19.56
N LEU A 41 4.49 -11.90 19.27
CA LEU A 41 4.95 -12.10 17.88
C LEU A 41 4.04 -13.05 17.09
N ALA A 42 3.60 -14.15 17.70
CA ALA A 42 2.74 -15.13 17.03
C ALA A 42 1.31 -14.60 16.85
N GLU A 43 0.81 -13.90 17.86
CA GLU A 43 -0.49 -13.23 17.82
C GLU A 43 -0.50 -12.12 16.76
N ALA A 44 0.56 -11.33 16.66
CA ALA A 44 0.70 -10.32 15.61
C ALA A 44 0.77 -10.93 14.21
N ALA A 45 1.50 -12.03 14.03
CA ALA A 45 1.55 -12.73 12.74
C ALA A 45 0.16 -13.22 12.28
N ALA A 46 -0.74 -13.53 13.21
CA ALA A 46 -2.10 -13.95 12.91
C ALA A 46 -3.07 -12.77 12.69
N ALA A 47 -2.99 -11.71 13.50
CA ALA A 47 -3.95 -10.61 13.47
C ALA A 47 -3.55 -9.47 12.51
N VAL A 48 -2.25 -9.22 12.35
CA VAL A 48 -1.71 -8.18 11.47
C VAL A 48 -0.55 -8.79 10.66
N PRO A 49 -0.83 -9.65 9.66
CA PRO A 49 0.20 -10.37 8.93
C PRO A 49 1.22 -9.44 8.26
N ALA A 50 2.49 -9.85 8.25
CA ALA A 50 3.57 -9.06 7.65
C ALA A 50 3.56 -9.07 6.11
N GLN A 51 2.80 -9.95 5.47
CA GLN A 51 2.73 -10.10 4.01
C GLN A 51 1.40 -9.55 3.48
N LEU A 52 1.44 -8.77 2.39
CA LEU A 52 0.26 -7.98 2.00
C LEU A 52 -0.94 -8.83 1.61
N ASN A 53 -0.76 -9.97 0.94
CA ASN A 53 -1.86 -10.85 0.57
C ASN A 53 -2.62 -11.35 1.82
N ALA A 54 -1.89 -11.85 2.81
CA ALA A 54 -2.48 -12.30 4.08
C ALA A 54 -3.09 -11.13 4.88
N PHE A 55 -2.47 -9.95 4.84
CA PHE A 55 -3.01 -8.74 5.45
C PHE A 55 -4.35 -8.33 4.82
N ILE A 56 -4.49 -8.43 3.49
CA ILE A 56 -5.74 -8.15 2.78
C ILE A 56 -6.81 -9.19 3.12
N GLU A 57 -6.46 -10.47 3.15
CA GLU A 57 -7.37 -11.57 3.50
C GLU A 57 -7.93 -11.41 4.91
N GLU A 58 -7.13 -10.87 5.83
CA GLU A 58 -7.55 -10.59 7.21
C GLU A 58 -8.50 -9.37 7.32
N GLY A 59 -8.49 -8.48 6.33
CA GLY A 59 -9.47 -7.42 6.17
C GLY A 59 -9.52 -6.44 7.36
N ALA A 60 -10.72 -6.23 7.90
CA ALA A 60 -10.96 -5.23 8.94
C ALA A 60 -10.11 -5.45 10.20
N ARG A 61 -9.91 -6.71 10.62
CA ARG A 61 -9.14 -7.03 11.82
C ARG A 61 -7.68 -6.57 11.70
N ALA A 62 -7.06 -6.79 10.54
CA ALA A 62 -5.70 -6.32 10.28
C ALA A 62 -5.61 -4.80 10.20
N LEU A 63 -6.61 -4.13 9.63
CA LEU A 63 -6.66 -2.67 9.57
C LEU A 63 -6.83 -2.02 10.94
N ASP A 64 -7.68 -2.60 11.80
CA ASP A 64 -7.90 -2.11 13.16
C ASP A 64 -6.66 -2.34 14.03
N GLY A 65 -6.04 -3.52 13.93
CA GLY A 65 -4.77 -3.81 14.61
C GLY A 65 -3.63 -2.88 14.15
N ALA A 66 -3.52 -2.65 12.83
CA ALA A 66 -2.57 -1.70 12.27
C ALA A 66 -2.79 -0.27 12.80
N ARG A 67 -4.05 0.16 12.91
CA ARG A 67 -4.37 1.48 13.46
C ARG A 67 -3.98 1.58 14.93
N ALA A 68 -4.37 0.60 15.75
CA ALA A 68 -4.03 0.55 17.17
C ALA A 68 -2.51 0.55 17.39
N ALA A 69 -1.75 -0.23 16.62
CA ALA A 69 -0.30 -0.24 16.70
C ALA A 69 0.32 1.12 16.37
N LEU A 70 -0.16 1.78 15.32
CA LEU A 70 0.35 3.10 14.94
C LEU A 70 0.02 4.16 15.98
N GLU A 71 -1.22 4.20 16.46
CA GLU A 71 -1.66 5.12 17.51
C GLU A 71 -0.84 4.92 18.80
N TYR A 72 -0.63 3.66 19.20
CA TYR A 72 0.23 3.30 20.32
C TYR A 72 1.66 3.86 20.17
N LEU A 73 2.28 3.65 19.02
CA LEU A 73 3.65 4.12 18.76
C LEU A 73 3.76 5.65 18.74
N LEU A 74 2.69 6.36 18.38
CA LEU A 74 2.68 7.82 18.32
C LEU A 74 2.47 8.45 19.69
N ASP A 75 1.62 7.86 20.53
CA ASP A 75 1.08 8.53 21.71
C ASP A 75 1.58 7.94 23.04
N GLN A 76 1.99 6.67 23.06
CA GLN A 76 2.17 5.91 24.32
C GLN A 76 3.52 5.19 24.44
N ALA A 77 4.08 4.71 23.31
CA ALA A 77 5.33 3.96 23.32
C ALA A 77 6.50 4.79 23.83
N GLN A 78 7.32 4.20 24.71
CA GLN A 78 8.48 4.86 25.30
C GLN A 78 9.71 4.86 24.38
N ASP A 79 9.72 3.96 23.40
CA ASP A 79 10.78 3.86 22.39
C ASP A 79 10.23 3.37 21.04
N VAL A 80 11.13 3.32 20.06
CA VAL A 80 10.84 2.93 18.68
C VAL A 80 11.37 1.53 18.32
N ARG A 81 11.62 0.68 19.32
CA ARG A 81 12.17 -0.68 19.16
C ARG A 81 11.08 -1.74 19.32
N GLY A 82 11.14 -2.77 18.47
CA GLY A 82 10.22 -3.90 18.55
C GLY A 82 10.55 -4.87 19.67
N VAL A 83 9.77 -5.95 19.77
CA VAL A 83 9.85 -6.94 20.85
C VAL A 83 11.23 -7.62 20.92
N THR A 84 11.93 -7.73 19.79
CA THR A 84 13.28 -8.32 19.71
C THR A 84 14.40 -7.27 19.63
N GLY A 85 14.07 -5.99 19.85
CA GLY A 85 15.00 -4.87 19.73
C GLY A 85 15.19 -4.36 18.29
N GLU A 86 14.41 -4.85 17.34
CA GLU A 86 14.46 -4.45 15.94
C GLU A 86 13.99 -3.00 15.72
N GLN A 87 14.43 -2.40 14.61
CA GLN A 87 13.93 -1.10 14.17
C GLN A 87 12.50 -1.22 13.65
N LEU A 88 11.61 -0.33 14.10
CA LEU A 88 10.23 -0.26 13.61
C LEU A 88 10.02 0.84 12.57
N TRP A 89 10.78 1.93 12.64
CA TRP A 89 10.64 3.12 11.80
C TRP A 89 11.77 3.21 10.79
N PHE A 90 11.41 3.34 9.51
CA PHE A 90 12.34 3.43 8.39
C PHE A 90 12.08 4.73 7.60
N GLY A 91 13.13 5.43 7.17
CA GLY A 91 12.98 6.61 6.31
C GLY A 91 12.32 6.22 4.99
N LEU A 92 11.31 7.00 4.55
CA LEU A 92 10.59 6.73 3.30
C LEU A 92 11.49 6.95 2.07
N ASP A 93 12.44 7.88 2.18
CA ASP A 93 13.48 8.20 1.20
C ASP A 93 14.62 7.18 1.17
N GLU A 94 14.86 6.50 2.30
CA GLU A 94 15.90 5.47 2.43
C GLU A 94 15.40 4.06 2.10
N THR A 95 14.08 3.87 2.02
CA THR A 95 13.45 2.56 1.91
C THR A 95 12.91 2.30 0.51
N ARG A 96 13.28 1.14 -0.06
CA ARG A 96 12.67 0.66 -1.30
C ARG A 96 11.22 0.26 -1.08
N LEU A 97 10.30 0.93 -1.78
CA LEU A 97 8.91 0.51 -1.91
C LEU A 97 8.75 -0.48 -3.07
N HIS A 98 7.80 -1.39 -2.93
CA HIS A 98 7.44 -2.36 -3.96
C HIS A 98 5.99 -2.18 -4.40
N ALA A 99 5.65 -2.76 -5.55
CA ALA A 99 4.27 -2.89 -5.95
C ALA A 99 3.48 -3.63 -4.84
N PRO A 100 2.23 -3.22 -4.53
CA PRO A 100 1.48 -3.77 -3.41
C PRO A 100 1.14 -5.26 -3.63
N ILE A 101 0.82 -5.67 -4.85
CA ILE A 101 0.50 -7.07 -5.14
C ILE A 101 1.73 -7.79 -5.68
N GLU A 102 2.05 -8.93 -5.07
CA GLU A 102 3.00 -9.90 -5.61
C GLU A 102 2.28 -10.96 -6.45
N GLY A 103 2.77 -11.19 -7.67
CA GLY A 103 2.24 -12.23 -8.56
C GLY A 103 1.27 -11.72 -9.63
N GLN A 104 0.63 -12.66 -10.33
CA GLN A 104 -0.27 -12.33 -11.43
C GLN A 104 -1.62 -11.82 -10.89
N SER A 105 -1.87 -10.52 -10.96
CA SER A 105 -3.23 -9.99 -10.82
C SER A 105 -4.09 -10.50 -11.98
N ARG A 106 -5.16 -11.26 -11.69
CA ARG A 106 -5.99 -11.90 -12.74
C ARG A 106 -7.08 -10.99 -13.29
N ILE A 107 -7.48 -9.94 -12.57
CA ILE A 107 -8.62 -9.09 -12.95
C ILE A 107 -8.26 -7.63 -12.72
N LEU A 108 -8.34 -6.83 -13.78
CA LEU A 108 -8.31 -5.37 -13.71
C LEU A 108 -9.67 -4.86 -14.20
N CYS A 109 -10.49 -4.36 -13.28
CA CYS A 109 -11.80 -3.78 -13.60
C CYS A 109 -11.66 -2.28 -13.86
N ALA A 110 -11.12 -1.90 -15.02
CA ALA A 110 -11.14 -0.51 -15.47
C ALA A 110 -12.58 -0.16 -15.90
N LEU A 111 -13.23 0.74 -15.16
CA LEU A 111 -14.64 1.08 -15.37
C LEU A 111 -14.81 2.58 -15.67
N ALA A 112 -15.92 2.89 -16.32
CA ALA A 112 -16.36 4.21 -16.76
C ALA A 112 -17.04 5.01 -15.62
N ASN A 113 -16.39 5.10 -14.45
CA ASN A 113 -17.02 5.62 -13.23
C ASN A 113 -17.11 7.15 -13.16
N PHE A 114 -16.50 7.87 -14.11
CA PHE A 114 -16.49 9.33 -14.16
C PHE A 114 -17.20 9.81 -15.42
N ALA A 115 -18.45 10.24 -15.29
CA ALA A 115 -19.32 10.61 -16.41
C ALA A 115 -18.69 11.69 -17.31
N ASP A 116 -18.16 12.76 -16.73
CA ASP A 116 -17.53 13.87 -17.47
C ASP A 116 -16.28 13.41 -18.24
N HIS A 117 -15.51 12.48 -17.66
CA HIS A 117 -14.36 11.88 -18.33
C HIS A 117 -14.80 11.06 -19.53
N MET A 118 -15.89 10.31 -19.41
CA MET A 118 -16.46 9.53 -20.51
C MET A 118 -17.06 10.39 -21.61
N GLN A 119 -17.76 11.47 -21.25
CA GLN A 119 -18.30 12.42 -22.21
C GLN A 119 -17.17 13.11 -22.97
N SER A 120 -16.16 13.61 -22.26
CA SER A 120 -14.98 14.22 -22.89
C SER A 120 -14.24 13.22 -23.79
N ALA A 121 -14.13 11.95 -23.36
CA ALA A 121 -13.53 10.90 -24.18
C ALA A 121 -14.36 10.67 -25.46
N ALA A 122 -15.69 10.62 -25.36
CA ALA A 122 -16.58 10.44 -26.51
C ALA A 122 -16.49 11.63 -27.49
N GLU A 123 -16.56 12.86 -27.00
CA GLU A 123 -16.44 14.08 -27.81
C GLU A 123 -15.09 14.14 -28.55
N ASN A 124 -14.00 13.79 -27.87
CA ASN A 124 -12.66 13.74 -28.48
C ASN A 124 -12.41 12.51 -29.37
N SER A 125 -13.29 11.50 -29.31
CA SER A 125 -13.20 10.28 -30.15
C SER A 125 -13.99 10.39 -31.45
N HIS A 126 -14.53 11.57 -31.76
CA HIS A 126 -15.26 11.83 -33.00
C HIS A 126 -14.68 13.06 -33.72
N GLY A 127 -13.88 12.82 -34.77
CA GLY A 127 -13.36 13.84 -35.69
C GLY A 127 -12.56 13.21 -36.84
N GLU A 128 -12.33 13.94 -37.94
CA GLU A 128 -11.49 13.48 -39.08
C GLU A 128 -10.07 13.06 -38.62
N ASP A 129 -9.57 13.65 -37.52
CA ASP A 129 -8.28 13.33 -36.91
C ASP A 129 -8.27 12.03 -36.09
N THR A 130 -9.42 11.43 -35.78
CA THR A 130 -9.49 10.21 -34.94
C THR A 130 -8.89 9.01 -35.66
N GLU A 131 -9.21 8.79 -36.94
CA GLU A 131 -8.58 7.72 -37.73
C GLU A 131 -7.07 7.93 -37.87
N ALA A 132 -6.64 9.16 -38.17
CA ALA A 132 -5.22 9.49 -38.29
C ALA A 132 -4.45 9.27 -36.97
N THR A 133 -5.10 9.53 -35.83
CA THR A 133 -4.54 9.30 -34.49
C THR A 133 -4.49 7.81 -34.15
N ILE A 134 -5.55 7.06 -34.43
CA ILE A 134 -5.58 5.60 -34.23
C ILE A 134 -4.51 4.91 -35.08
N ASN A 135 -4.41 5.28 -36.37
CA ASN A 135 -3.39 4.75 -37.27
C ASN A 135 -1.96 5.07 -36.80
N ARG A 136 -1.72 6.26 -36.23
CA ARG A 136 -0.44 6.61 -35.59
C ARG A 136 -0.12 5.75 -34.36
N LEU A 137 -1.11 5.48 -33.51
CA LEU A 137 -0.95 4.63 -32.33
C LEU A 137 -0.70 3.17 -32.70
N LEU A 138 -1.40 2.65 -33.70
CA LEU A 138 -1.24 1.27 -34.22
C LEU A 138 0.10 1.08 -34.93
N ALA A 139 0.62 2.11 -35.60
CA ALA A 139 1.94 2.09 -36.24
C ALA A 139 3.12 2.15 -35.25
N GLY A 140 2.86 2.21 -33.93
CA GLY A 140 3.89 2.20 -32.89
C GLY A 140 4.58 3.55 -32.66
N GLY A 141 3.94 4.66 -33.03
CA GLY A 141 4.43 6.02 -32.75
C GLY A 141 4.53 6.30 -31.23
N PRO A 142 5.33 7.29 -30.81
CA PRO A 142 5.58 7.59 -29.41
C PRO A 142 4.27 7.85 -28.65
N LYS A 143 4.04 7.06 -27.59
CA LYS A 143 2.81 7.01 -26.79
C LYS A 143 2.66 8.16 -25.79
N PHE A 144 3.02 9.39 -26.16
CA PHE A 144 2.90 10.53 -25.27
C PHE A 144 1.79 11.48 -25.74
N PHE A 145 0.91 11.80 -24.81
CA PHE A 145 -0.02 12.94 -24.86
C PHE A 145 0.80 14.22 -25.07
N VAL A 146 1.10 14.56 -26.32
CA VAL A 146 1.56 15.91 -26.66
C VAL A 146 0.30 16.69 -26.93
N LYS A 147 -0.09 17.49 -25.92
CA LYS A 147 -0.95 18.65 -26.12
C LYS A 147 -0.06 19.70 -26.78
N ASP A 148 -0.47 20.23 -27.92
CA ASP A 148 0.11 21.44 -28.49
C ASP A 148 -0.11 22.64 -27.54
#